data_AF-A0AAN8WY38-F1
#
_entry.id   AF-A0AAN8WY38-F1
#
_cell.length_a   1.000
_cell.length_b   1.000
_cell.length_c   1.000
_cell.angle_alpha   90.00
_cell.angle_beta   90.00
_cell.angle_gamma   90.00
#
_symmetry.space_group_name_H-M   'P 1'
#
loop_
_entity.id
_entity.type
_entity.pdbx_description
1 polymer ?
#
loop_
_entity_poly.entity_id
_entity_poly.type
_entity_poly.pdbx_seq_one_letter_code
_entity_poly.pdbx_strand_id
1 'polypeptide(L)'
;MTTTVKPSTSADMDNSPNSANGMENELSKLVVGAYEDLSTLSLDEPAGETADWIVITTALAQMDANFLVKVAYMLTTRGQEQKNSHKGTRIMYREGADKKLWISFATDSSSMLKTEITPGRFRTAVAGLVFVHPQLRISPVMSVIGLEVLIKQWETTSGTITAKINANDVSFPDNGVKMIDGGDTVSFSDINFPKIYALAPDRVPPHYAHVSGALELGAALALCQDMRNIILASIEQGTAAQKNRQRSEFHRSFTRRSAAMGYMVNPDIWPYICAEVITLCAANFSYRSQLDDKTRQFAQKIIDNAVQAMSKNAPEKI
;
A
#
# COMPACT_ATOMS: atom_id res chain seq x y z
N MET A 1 10.54 35.95 45.45
CA MET A 1 9.25 36.06 44.74
C MET A 1 8.97 34.73 44.10
N THR A 2 8.06 33.99 44.73
CA THR A 2 7.67 32.62 44.42
C THR A 2 6.71 32.65 43.24
N THR A 3 7.09 32.03 42.11
CA THR A 3 6.21 31.86 40.95
C THR A 3 5.23 30.72 41.25
N THR A 4 4.00 31.08 41.54
CA THR A 4 2.85 30.18 41.67
C THR A 4 2.50 29.61 40.30
N VAL A 5 2.77 28.32 40.11
CA VAL A 5 2.20 27.52 39.03
C VAL A 5 0.71 27.34 39.33
N LYS A 6 -0.16 27.85 38.45
CA LYS A 6 -1.60 27.56 38.48
C LYS A 6 -1.79 26.05 38.28
N PRO A 7 -2.56 25.35 39.12
CA PRO A 7 -2.91 23.96 38.84
C PRO A 7 -3.78 23.95 37.59
N SER A 8 -3.42 23.08 36.64
CA SER A 8 -4.30 22.73 35.52
C SER A 8 -5.61 22.21 36.11
N THR A 9 -6.70 22.90 35.81
CA THR A 9 -8.04 22.47 36.18
C THR A 9 -8.27 21.06 35.66
N SER A 10 -8.65 20.15 36.56
CA SER A 10 -8.92 18.73 36.35
C SER A 10 -10.14 18.43 35.48
N ALA A 11 -10.58 19.38 34.65
CA ALA A 11 -11.79 19.27 33.84
C ALA A 11 -11.53 18.57 32.48
N ASP A 12 -10.29 18.58 31.98
CA ASP A 12 -9.95 17.98 30.68
C ASP A 12 -9.61 16.48 30.75
N MET A 13 -9.68 15.86 31.94
CA MET A 13 -9.29 14.45 32.15
C MET A 13 -10.47 13.47 32.30
N ASP A 14 -11.72 13.91 32.22
CA ASP A 14 -12.88 13.02 32.33
C ASP A 14 -13.61 12.86 30.99
N ASN A 15 -12.92 12.28 30.00
CA ASN A 15 -13.52 11.71 28.79
C ASN A 15 -13.91 10.23 29.03
N SER A 16 -14.44 9.92 30.21
CA SER A 16 -15.13 8.64 30.44
C SER A 16 -16.39 8.62 29.58
N PRO A 17 -16.79 7.51 28.93
CA PRO A 17 -17.97 7.44 28.06
C PRO A 17 -19.29 7.70 28.81
N ASN A 18 -19.23 7.81 30.14
CA ASN A 18 -20.31 8.26 31.01
C ASN A 18 -20.29 9.78 31.28
N SER A 19 -19.42 10.55 30.62
CA SER A 19 -19.39 12.01 30.74
C SER A 19 -20.16 12.70 29.60
N ALA A 20 -20.96 13.67 30.02
CA ALA A 20 -21.81 14.62 29.31
C ALA A 20 -22.91 14.10 28.35
N ASN A 21 -22.69 13.12 27.47
CA ASN A 21 -23.64 12.78 26.39
C ASN A 21 -23.88 11.28 26.14
N GLY A 22 -23.33 10.38 26.94
CA GLY A 22 -23.62 8.95 26.85
C GLY A 22 -25.09 8.67 27.22
N MET A 23 -25.93 8.34 26.23
CA MET A 23 -27.37 8.07 26.44
C MET A 23 -27.65 6.74 27.16
N GLU A 24 -26.62 6.00 27.57
CA GLU A 24 -26.76 4.69 28.21
C GLU A 24 -26.79 4.83 29.74
N ASN A 25 -27.85 4.32 30.36
CA ASN A 25 -28.01 4.31 31.82
C ASN A 25 -27.13 3.26 32.52
N GLU A 26 -26.57 2.31 31.76
CA GLU A 26 -25.69 1.26 32.25
C GLU A 26 -24.29 1.41 31.62
N LEU A 27 -23.27 0.96 32.35
CA LEU A 27 -21.90 0.96 31.85
C LEU A 27 -21.75 -0.06 30.71
N SER A 28 -21.36 0.42 29.52
CA SER A 28 -21.02 -0.45 28.40
C SER A 28 -19.94 -1.46 28.79
N LYS A 29 -20.13 -2.72 28.38
CA LYS A 29 -19.14 -3.80 28.57
C LYS A 29 -17.94 -3.67 27.63
N LEU A 30 -17.99 -2.74 26.68
CA LEU A 30 -16.92 -2.47 25.73
C LEU A 30 -16.05 -1.30 26.22
N VAL A 31 -14.75 -1.42 25.95
CA VAL A 31 -13.80 -0.34 26.22
C VAL A 31 -13.95 0.74 25.15
N VAL A 32 -13.77 2.01 25.53
CA VAL A 32 -13.81 3.13 24.59
C VAL A 32 -12.67 3.04 23.58
N GLY A 33 -13.00 3.25 22.31
CA GLY A 33 -12.05 3.28 21.20
C GLY A 33 -11.45 4.67 20.95
N ALA A 34 -10.74 4.80 19.83
CA ALA A 34 -10.29 6.10 19.34
C ALA A 34 -11.48 6.98 18.90
N TYR A 35 -11.31 8.30 18.94
CA TYR A 35 -12.26 9.23 18.32
C TYR A 35 -11.96 9.35 16.81
N GLU A 36 -13.01 9.53 16.01
CA GLU A 36 -12.89 9.83 14.58
C GLU A 36 -13.24 11.30 14.35
N ASP A 37 -12.31 12.05 13.76
CA ASP A 37 -12.53 13.44 13.39
C ASP A 37 -13.13 13.54 11.98
N LEU A 38 -14.33 14.12 11.90
CA LEU A 38 -15.09 14.31 10.67
C LEU A 38 -14.88 15.70 10.05
N SER A 39 -14.07 16.57 10.67
CA SER A 39 -13.86 17.95 10.21
C SER A 39 -13.25 18.05 8.80
N THR A 40 -12.50 17.03 8.39
CA THR A 40 -11.83 16.95 7.07
C THR A 40 -12.66 16.24 6.01
N LEU A 41 -13.86 15.76 6.35
CA LEU A 41 -14.76 15.07 5.43
C LEU A 41 -15.67 16.09 4.74
N SER A 42 -15.67 16.09 3.41
CA SER A 42 -16.62 16.86 2.59
C SER A 42 -17.67 15.92 1.99
N LEU A 43 -18.96 16.26 2.16
CA LEU A 43 -20.09 15.55 1.55
C LEU A 43 -20.41 16.02 0.12
N ASP A 44 -19.93 17.21 -0.24
CA ASP A 44 -20.17 17.80 -1.57
C ASP A 44 -19.20 17.24 -2.62
N GLU A 45 -18.10 16.63 -2.18
CA GLU A 45 -17.18 15.91 -3.07
C GLU A 45 -17.73 14.51 -3.39
N PRO A 46 -17.79 14.11 -4.67
CA PRO A 46 -18.29 12.79 -5.03
C PRO A 46 -17.41 11.70 -4.41
N ALA A 47 -18.05 10.77 -3.68
CA ALA A 47 -17.36 9.68 -3.01
C ALA A 47 -16.51 8.87 -4.00
N GLY A 48 -15.20 8.83 -3.78
CA GLY A 48 -14.28 8.02 -4.57
C GLY A 48 -13.83 8.65 -5.90
N GLU A 49 -13.78 9.98 -5.99
CA GLU A 49 -13.32 10.68 -7.19
C GLU A 49 -11.92 10.22 -7.64
N THR A 50 -11.81 9.86 -8.92
CA THR A 50 -10.56 9.37 -9.52
C THR A 50 -9.57 10.50 -9.71
N ALA A 51 -8.28 10.20 -9.48
CA ALA A 51 -7.22 11.18 -9.67
C ALA A 51 -7.15 11.67 -11.11
N ASP A 52 -6.80 12.95 -11.30
CA ASP A 52 -6.43 13.47 -12.61
C ASP A 52 -4.97 13.08 -12.90
N TRP A 53 -4.82 11.91 -13.52
CA TRP A 53 -3.50 11.37 -13.80
C TRP A 53 -2.72 12.20 -14.79
N ILE A 54 -3.36 12.87 -15.75
CA ILE A 54 -2.67 13.71 -16.74
C ILE A 54 -1.98 14.86 -16.01
N VAL A 55 -2.69 15.55 -15.13
CA VAL A 55 -2.12 16.66 -14.36
C VAL A 55 -1.00 16.17 -13.44
N ILE A 56 -1.22 15.07 -12.71
CA ILE A 56 -0.25 14.54 -11.75
C ILE A 56 1.03 14.05 -12.45
N THR A 57 0.91 13.25 -13.51
CA THR A 57 2.08 12.69 -14.19
C THR A 57 2.86 13.76 -14.95
N THR A 58 2.17 14.71 -15.59
CA THR A 58 2.81 15.84 -16.28
C THR A 58 3.60 16.71 -15.31
N ALA A 59 3.03 17.04 -14.15
CA ALA A 59 3.72 17.84 -13.13
C ALA A 59 4.96 17.10 -12.59
N LEU A 60 4.85 15.81 -12.30
CA LEU A 60 5.97 15.02 -11.79
C LEU A 60 7.05 14.77 -12.85
N ALA A 61 6.68 14.59 -14.12
CA ALA A 61 7.63 14.38 -15.22
C ALA A 61 8.55 15.58 -15.48
N GLN A 62 8.14 16.79 -15.07
CA GLN A 62 8.96 18.01 -15.18
C GLN A 62 9.99 18.14 -14.05
N MET A 63 9.95 17.27 -13.03
CA MET A 63 10.87 17.33 -11.89
C MET A 63 12.14 16.52 -12.15
N ASP A 64 13.21 16.87 -11.44
CA ASP A 64 14.47 16.11 -11.46
C ASP A 64 14.26 14.66 -10.96
N ALA A 65 14.69 13.69 -11.76
CA ALA A 65 14.50 12.26 -11.47
C ALA A 65 15.18 11.83 -10.16
N ASN A 66 16.36 12.37 -9.84
CA ASN A 66 17.05 12.07 -8.58
C ASN A 66 16.22 12.53 -7.37
N PHE A 67 15.65 13.73 -7.46
CA PHE A 67 14.76 14.25 -6.43
C PHE A 67 13.52 13.35 -6.24
N LEU A 68 12.87 12.93 -7.33
CA LEU A 68 11.73 12.01 -7.27
C LEU A 68 12.10 10.68 -6.61
N VAL A 69 13.27 10.11 -6.93
CA VAL A 69 13.75 8.86 -6.33
C VAL A 69 14.02 9.01 -4.83
N LYS A 70 14.56 10.15 -4.39
CA LYS A 70 14.75 10.44 -2.95
C LYS A 70 13.41 10.52 -2.21
N VAL A 71 12.42 11.19 -2.79
CA VAL A 71 11.07 11.23 -2.21
C VAL A 71 10.43 9.84 -2.22
N ALA A 72 10.61 9.06 -3.30
CA ALA A 72 10.13 7.69 -3.37
C ALA A 72 10.73 6.82 -2.26
N TYR A 73 12.03 6.94 -1.99
CA TYR A 73 12.69 6.26 -0.88
C TYR A 73 12.06 6.61 0.47
N MET A 74 11.79 7.89 0.73
CA MET A 74 11.11 8.33 1.96
C MET A 74 9.69 7.74 2.09
N LEU A 75 8.94 7.67 0.99
CA LEU A 75 7.56 7.18 0.98
C LEU A 75 7.43 5.65 0.88
N THR A 76 8.52 4.94 0.61
CA THR A 76 8.54 3.47 0.55
C THR A 76 9.29 2.87 1.72
N THR A 77 10.61 3.02 1.77
CA THR A 77 11.46 2.44 2.80
C THR A 77 11.18 3.02 4.18
N ARG A 78 10.91 4.33 4.26
CA ARG A 78 10.50 5.00 5.51
C ARG A 78 9.01 5.33 5.55
N GLY A 79 8.22 4.72 4.66
CA GLY A 79 6.83 5.11 4.43
C GLY A 79 5.93 4.98 5.65
N GLN A 80 6.14 3.95 6.48
CA GLN A 80 5.34 3.75 7.70
C GLN A 80 5.62 4.82 8.75
N GLU A 81 6.90 5.16 8.96
CA GLU A 81 7.30 6.26 9.85
C GLU A 81 6.70 7.58 9.35
N GLN A 82 6.83 7.86 8.05
CA GLN A 82 6.27 9.07 7.45
C GLN A 82 4.75 9.15 7.60
N LYS A 83 4.04 8.04 7.36
CA LYS A 83 2.58 7.96 7.53
C LYS A 83 2.17 8.20 8.98
N ASN A 84 2.86 7.59 9.93
CA ASN A 84 2.54 7.72 11.35
C ASN A 84 2.83 9.14 11.88
N SER A 85 3.93 9.77 11.45
CA SER A 85 4.32 11.10 11.93
C SER A 85 3.52 12.25 11.30
N HIS A 86 2.92 12.05 10.13
CA HIS A 86 2.32 13.14 9.34
C HIS A 86 0.87 12.88 8.92
N LYS A 87 0.20 11.84 9.45
CA LYS A 87 -1.21 11.55 9.14
C LYS A 87 -2.08 12.81 9.37
N GLY A 88 -2.92 13.14 8.40
CA GLY A 88 -3.78 14.33 8.41
C GLY A 88 -3.09 15.63 7.99
N THR A 89 -1.84 15.60 7.52
CA THR A 89 -1.09 16.82 7.16
C THR A 89 -0.52 16.78 5.74
N ARG A 90 -0.12 17.95 5.23
CA ARG A 90 0.59 18.09 3.95
C ARG A 90 2.06 18.42 4.21
N ILE A 91 2.95 17.62 3.65
CA ILE A 91 4.40 17.74 3.86
C ILE A 91 5.10 18.18 2.58
N MET A 92 5.97 19.18 2.70
CA MET A 92 6.83 19.61 1.60
C MET A 92 8.17 18.88 1.66
N TYR A 93 8.41 18.03 0.66
CA TYR A 93 9.76 17.57 0.35
C TYR A 93 10.47 18.65 -0.46
N ARG A 94 11.72 18.97 -0.08
CA ARG A 94 12.51 19.98 -0.79
C ARG A 94 13.98 19.61 -0.89
N GLU A 95 14.62 20.07 -1.97
CA GLU A 95 16.06 20.03 -2.16
C GLU A 95 16.51 21.36 -2.77
N GLY A 96 17.27 22.15 -2.01
CA GLY A 96 17.60 23.52 -2.38
C GLY A 96 16.38 24.46 -2.37
N ALA A 97 16.44 25.52 -3.18
CA ALA A 97 15.38 26.53 -3.28
C ALA A 97 14.27 26.17 -4.28
N ASP A 98 14.61 25.41 -5.33
CA ASP A 98 13.77 25.27 -6.52
C ASP A 98 13.03 23.94 -6.60
N LYS A 99 13.55 22.87 -5.97
CA LYS A 99 12.89 21.56 -5.95
C LYS A 99 11.98 21.47 -4.74
N LYS A 100 10.67 21.57 -4.96
CA LYS A 100 9.64 21.48 -3.92
C LYS A 100 8.50 20.58 -4.38
N LEU A 101 8.07 19.67 -3.52
CA LEU A 101 6.94 18.79 -3.78
C LEU A 101 6.09 18.64 -2.52
N TRP A 102 4.80 18.95 -2.64
CA TRP A 102 3.84 18.74 -1.57
C TRP A 102 3.18 17.38 -1.70
N ILE A 103 3.18 16.62 -0.60
CA ILE A 103 2.51 15.32 -0.49
C ILE A 103 1.49 15.37 0.66
N SER A 104 0.26 14.97 0.38
CA SER A 104 -0.85 14.97 1.35
C SER A 104 -1.04 13.59 1.97
N PHE A 105 -0.89 13.50 3.29
CA PHE A 105 -1.11 12.27 4.05
C PHE A 105 -2.54 12.23 4.58
N ALA A 106 -3.47 11.73 3.76
CA ALA A 106 -4.88 11.62 4.12
C ALA A 106 -5.14 10.83 5.41
N THR A 107 -6.17 11.21 6.16
CA THR A 107 -6.77 10.34 7.18
C THR A 107 -7.78 9.38 6.51
N ASP A 108 -8.35 8.46 7.29
CA ASP A 108 -9.36 7.53 6.79
C ASP A 108 -10.71 8.24 6.51
N SER A 109 -10.90 9.45 7.06
CA SER A 109 -12.08 10.30 6.92
C SER A 109 -11.89 11.51 5.97
N SER A 110 -10.68 11.75 5.45
CA SER A 110 -10.43 12.92 4.58
C SER A 110 -10.95 12.72 3.16
N SER A 111 -11.64 13.73 2.61
CA SER A 111 -11.91 13.82 1.17
C SER A 111 -10.68 14.39 0.44
N MET A 112 -10.40 13.93 -0.79
CA MET A 112 -9.16 14.23 -1.53
C MET A 112 -9.45 14.76 -2.94
N LEU A 113 -8.86 15.90 -3.30
CA LEU A 113 -9.04 16.53 -4.61
C LEU A 113 -8.44 15.68 -5.74
N LYS A 114 -8.93 15.78 -6.98
CA LYS A 114 -8.40 15.02 -8.14
C LYS A 114 -6.90 15.18 -8.39
N THR A 115 -6.38 16.40 -8.23
CA THR A 115 -5.00 16.77 -8.52
C THR A 115 -4.08 16.63 -7.29
N GLU A 116 -4.65 16.28 -6.14
CA GLU A 116 -3.90 16.14 -4.90
C GLU A 116 -2.99 14.91 -4.91
N ILE A 117 -1.72 15.12 -4.55
CA ILE A 117 -0.71 14.06 -4.58
C ILE A 117 -0.65 13.40 -3.20
N THR A 118 -1.27 12.24 -3.07
CA THR A 118 -1.11 11.36 -1.91
C THR A 118 0.10 10.43 -2.08
N PRO A 119 0.65 9.82 -1.02
CA PRO A 119 1.73 8.84 -1.15
C PRO A 119 1.41 7.70 -2.13
N GLY A 120 0.15 7.26 -2.20
CA GLY A 120 -0.30 6.26 -3.16
C GLY A 120 -0.20 6.77 -4.61
N ARG A 121 -0.81 7.94 -4.89
CA ARG A 121 -0.78 8.56 -6.22
C ARG A 121 0.64 8.90 -6.68
N PHE A 122 1.47 9.40 -5.77
CA PHE A 122 2.89 9.65 -6.03
C PHE A 122 3.62 8.38 -6.46
N ARG A 123 3.55 7.30 -5.66
CA ARG A 123 4.23 6.05 -5.98
C ARG A 123 3.76 5.47 -7.31
N THR A 124 2.46 5.54 -7.59
CA THR A 124 1.87 5.11 -8.86
C THR A 124 2.38 5.91 -10.06
N ALA A 125 2.43 7.24 -9.97
CA ALA A 125 2.93 8.07 -11.06
C ALA A 125 4.44 7.91 -11.26
N VAL A 126 5.23 8.02 -10.17
CA VAL A 126 6.69 7.98 -10.21
C VAL A 126 7.22 6.60 -10.58
N ALA A 127 6.54 5.52 -10.18
CA ALA A 127 6.84 4.17 -10.61
C ALA A 127 7.01 4.06 -12.14
N GLY A 128 6.13 4.70 -12.90
CA GLY A 128 6.23 4.69 -14.35
C GLY A 128 7.34 5.58 -14.93
N LEU A 129 7.78 6.59 -14.19
CA LEU A 129 8.77 7.58 -14.65
C LEU A 129 10.21 7.15 -14.36
N VAL A 130 10.47 6.50 -13.22
CA VAL A 130 11.84 6.28 -12.71
C VAL A 130 12.25 4.81 -12.59
N PHE A 131 11.47 3.85 -13.10
CA PHE A 131 11.73 2.41 -12.94
C PHE A 131 13.11 1.93 -13.45
N VAL A 132 13.72 2.65 -14.39
CA VAL A 132 15.08 2.37 -14.90
C VAL A 132 16.18 3.10 -14.14
N HIS A 133 15.83 3.95 -13.17
CA HIS A 133 16.80 4.78 -12.47
C HIS A 133 17.73 3.89 -11.61
N PRO A 134 19.06 4.05 -11.71
CA PRO A 134 20.02 3.13 -11.09
C PRO A 134 19.98 3.14 -9.55
N GLN A 135 19.52 4.24 -8.96
CA GLN A 135 19.37 4.37 -7.50
C GLN A 135 17.99 3.96 -6.99
N LEU A 136 17.07 3.54 -7.86
CA LEU A 136 15.75 3.10 -7.43
C LEU A 136 15.89 1.87 -6.51
N ARG A 137 15.24 1.94 -5.35
CA ARG A 137 15.18 0.84 -4.40
C ARG A 137 13.81 0.18 -4.45
N ILE A 138 13.79 -1.14 -4.32
CA ILE A 138 12.55 -1.90 -4.20
C ILE A 138 11.99 -1.63 -2.81
N SER A 139 10.70 -1.29 -2.75
CA SER A 139 9.95 -1.11 -1.51
C SER A 139 10.05 -2.38 -0.67
N PRO A 140 10.20 -2.28 0.67
CA PRO A 140 10.19 -3.45 1.54
C PRO A 140 8.96 -4.34 1.33
N VAL A 141 7.79 -3.74 1.05
CA VAL A 141 6.53 -4.47 0.79
C VAL A 141 6.64 -5.39 -0.44
N MET A 142 7.41 -4.97 -1.46
CA MET A 142 7.62 -5.77 -2.67
C MET A 142 8.78 -6.75 -2.50
N SER A 143 9.80 -6.40 -1.72
CA SER A 143 10.93 -7.28 -1.42
C SER A 143 10.45 -8.52 -0.65
N VAL A 144 9.56 -8.36 0.34
CA VAL A 144 9.05 -9.50 1.15
C VAL A 144 8.16 -10.47 0.38
N ILE A 145 7.66 -10.10 -0.79
CA ILE A 145 6.91 -11.00 -1.69
C ILE A 145 7.75 -11.54 -2.84
N GLY A 146 9.07 -11.34 -2.83
CA GLY A 146 9.98 -11.93 -3.81
C GLY A 146 10.05 -11.18 -5.16
N LEU A 147 9.73 -9.89 -5.23
CA LEU A 147 9.84 -9.12 -6.49
C LEU A 147 11.25 -9.13 -7.07
N GLU A 148 12.29 -9.14 -6.23
CA GLU A 148 13.69 -9.19 -6.66
C GLU A 148 14.00 -10.45 -7.48
N VAL A 149 13.45 -11.59 -7.07
CA VAL A 149 13.63 -12.87 -7.76
C VAL A 149 12.91 -12.83 -9.11
N LEU A 150 11.70 -12.26 -9.14
CA LEU A 150 10.95 -12.07 -10.39
C LEU A 150 11.70 -11.17 -11.37
N ILE A 151 12.25 -10.04 -10.91
CA ILE A 151 13.04 -9.13 -11.75
C ILE A 151 14.26 -9.86 -12.34
N LYS A 152 15.00 -10.61 -11.52
CA LYS A 152 16.19 -11.34 -11.96
C LYS A 152 15.85 -12.41 -13.00
N GLN A 153 14.76 -13.16 -12.77
CA GLN A 153 14.27 -14.15 -13.72
C GLN A 153 13.87 -13.47 -15.04
N TRP A 154 13.15 -12.34 -14.96
CA TRP A 154 12.71 -11.56 -16.12
C TRP A 154 13.86 -11.07 -17.00
N GLU A 155 14.91 -10.54 -16.37
CA GLU A 155 16.13 -10.09 -17.05
C GLU A 155 16.85 -11.25 -17.74
N THR A 156 16.79 -12.45 -17.15
CA THR A 156 17.42 -13.66 -17.71
C THR A 156 16.62 -14.21 -18.90
N THR A 157 15.28 -14.15 -18.86
CA THR A 157 14.41 -14.67 -19.92
C THR A 157 14.05 -13.64 -21.00
N SER A 158 14.66 -12.45 -20.95
CA SER A 158 14.37 -11.32 -21.86
C SER A 158 12.87 -10.97 -21.94
N GLY A 159 12.16 -11.08 -20.80
CA GLY A 159 10.73 -10.80 -20.72
C GLY A 159 9.81 -11.89 -21.29
N THR A 160 10.34 -13.09 -21.52
CA THR A 160 9.51 -14.24 -21.85
C THR A 160 9.02 -14.90 -20.56
N ILE A 161 7.70 -14.91 -20.35
CA ILE A 161 7.05 -15.81 -19.40
C ILE A 161 6.66 -17.06 -20.19
N THR A 162 7.27 -18.20 -19.87
CA THR A 162 6.89 -19.48 -20.47
C THR A 162 5.66 -20.03 -19.74
N ALA A 163 4.51 -19.39 -19.91
CA ALA A 163 3.25 -20.03 -19.51
C ALA A 163 2.85 -20.99 -20.63
N LYS A 164 2.77 -22.29 -20.34
CA LYS A 164 2.22 -23.29 -21.27
C LYS A 164 0.76 -22.95 -21.57
N ILE A 165 0.50 -22.25 -22.66
CA ILE A 165 -0.84 -21.81 -23.06
C ILE A 165 -1.28 -22.61 -24.29
N ASN A 166 -2.19 -23.56 -24.12
CA ASN A 166 -2.77 -24.25 -25.29
C ASN A 166 -3.38 -23.20 -26.23
N ALA A 167 -2.80 -23.05 -27.43
CA ALA A 167 -3.14 -21.96 -28.36
C ALA A 167 -4.61 -21.96 -28.82
N ASN A 168 -5.34 -23.06 -28.58
CA ASN A 168 -6.76 -23.19 -28.88
C ASN A 168 -7.68 -22.57 -27.81
N ASP A 169 -7.15 -22.23 -26.63
CA ASP A 169 -7.94 -21.78 -25.47
C ASP A 169 -7.96 -20.25 -25.29
N VAL A 170 -7.19 -19.48 -26.07
CA VAL A 170 -7.03 -18.02 -25.88
C VAL A 170 -7.06 -17.26 -27.21
N SER A 171 -7.97 -16.30 -27.34
CA SER A 171 -7.91 -15.29 -28.41
C SER A 171 -7.11 -14.08 -27.94
N PHE A 172 -5.94 -13.85 -28.53
CA PHE A 172 -5.14 -12.65 -28.23
C PHE A 172 -5.58 -11.48 -29.12
N PRO A 173 -5.94 -10.31 -28.56
CA PRO A 173 -6.08 -9.10 -29.37
C PRO A 173 -4.70 -8.66 -29.88
N ASP A 174 -4.63 -8.08 -31.08
CA ASP A 174 -3.42 -7.68 -31.84
C ASP A 174 -2.47 -6.68 -31.14
N ASN A 175 -2.69 -6.36 -29.86
CA ASN A 175 -2.03 -5.30 -29.11
C ASN A 175 -0.76 -5.74 -28.35
N GLY A 176 0.15 -6.43 -29.03
CA GLY A 176 1.53 -6.63 -28.50
C GLY A 176 1.79 -7.93 -27.74
N VAL A 177 0.82 -8.84 -27.64
CA VAL A 177 1.08 -10.23 -27.27
C VAL A 177 1.37 -11.01 -28.56
N LYS A 178 2.63 -11.41 -28.75
CA LYS A 178 2.99 -12.31 -29.86
C LYS A 178 3.13 -13.73 -29.34
N MET A 179 2.37 -14.64 -29.96
CA MET A 179 2.68 -16.06 -29.91
C MET A 179 4.07 -16.26 -30.53
N ILE A 180 5.02 -16.77 -29.76
CA ILE A 180 6.28 -17.25 -30.32
C ILE A 180 6.07 -18.72 -30.65
N ASP A 181 6.15 -19.06 -31.94
CA ASP A 181 6.13 -20.41 -32.51
C ASP A 181 4.90 -21.28 -32.17
N GLY A 182 3.82 -21.17 -32.95
CA GLY A 182 2.88 -22.29 -33.21
C GLY A 182 2.23 -23.04 -32.03
N GLY A 183 2.39 -22.57 -30.79
CA GLY A 183 1.93 -23.22 -29.58
C GLY A 183 2.60 -22.66 -28.33
N ASP A 184 1.80 -22.37 -27.32
CA ASP A 184 2.21 -22.40 -25.91
C ASP A 184 3.14 -21.33 -25.34
N THR A 185 3.50 -20.26 -26.06
CA THR A 185 4.35 -19.19 -25.49
C THR A 185 3.81 -17.79 -25.78
N VAL A 186 3.47 -17.04 -24.73
CA VAL A 186 3.20 -15.60 -24.78
C VAL A 186 4.47 -14.82 -24.44
N SER A 187 4.96 -14.03 -25.40
CA SER A 187 6.04 -13.08 -25.13
C SER A 187 5.46 -11.70 -24.83
N PHE A 188 5.83 -11.16 -23.67
CA PHE A 188 5.64 -9.76 -23.34
C PHE A 188 6.89 -9.00 -23.78
N SER A 189 7.13 -8.95 -25.09
CA SER A 189 8.21 -8.17 -25.65
C SER A 189 7.81 -6.71 -25.58
N ASP A 190 8.29 -6.00 -24.55
CA ASP A 190 8.65 -4.58 -24.53
C ASP A 190 8.52 -4.07 -23.09
N ILE A 191 9.65 -3.77 -22.43
CA ILE A 191 9.82 -3.14 -21.09
C ILE A 191 10.12 -4.11 -19.93
N ASN A 192 10.99 -3.66 -19.00
CA ASN A 192 11.24 -4.28 -17.69
C ASN A 192 9.99 -4.16 -16.76
N PHE A 193 8.88 -4.82 -17.10
CA PHE A 193 7.61 -4.70 -16.38
C PHE A 193 7.71 -4.91 -14.87
N PRO A 194 8.44 -5.91 -14.33
CA PRO A 194 8.44 -6.10 -12.88
C PRO A 194 9.00 -4.89 -12.12
N LYS A 195 9.92 -4.12 -12.71
CA LYS A 195 10.51 -2.94 -12.05
C LYS A 195 9.54 -1.77 -11.91
N ILE A 196 8.50 -1.65 -12.75
CA ILE A 196 7.48 -0.61 -12.57
C ILE A 196 6.69 -0.81 -11.27
N TYR A 197 6.72 -2.02 -10.69
CA TYR A 197 6.10 -2.31 -9.40
C TYR A 197 7.04 -2.14 -8.21
N ALA A 198 8.31 -1.75 -8.41
CA ALA A 198 9.30 -1.63 -7.34
C ALA A 198 8.86 -0.71 -6.20
N LEU A 199 8.07 0.34 -6.48
CA LEU A 199 7.57 1.28 -5.48
C LEU A 199 6.26 0.84 -4.78
N ALA A 200 5.76 -0.37 -5.05
CA ALA A 200 4.43 -0.83 -4.61
C ALA A 200 3.32 0.18 -4.96
N PRO A 201 3.12 0.51 -6.24
CA PRO A 201 2.07 1.42 -6.67
C PRO A 201 0.68 0.87 -6.28
N ASP A 202 -0.27 1.77 -6.02
CA ASP A 202 -1.57 1.42 -5.47
C ASP A 202 -2.59 0.93 -6.53
N ARG A 203 -2.15 0.93 -7.79
CA ARG A 203 -2.83 0.52 -9.04
C ARG A 203 -1.79 0.41 -10.17
N VAL A 204 -2.20 0.00 -11.37
CA VAL A 204 -1.29 0.02 -12.53
C VAL A 204 -0.83 1.45 -12.83
N PRO A 205 0.48 1.71 -13.01
CA PRO A 205 0.96 3.04 -13.41
C PRO A 205 0.31 3.49 -14.73
N PRO A 206 -0.25 4.72 -14.83
CA PRO A 206 -0.97 5.18 -16.02
C PRO A 206 -0.15 5.09 -17.31
N HIS A 207 1.16 5.32 -17.22
CA HIS A 207 2.11 5.23 -18.34
C HIS A 207 2.16 3.84 -19.00
N TYR A 208 1.82 2.78 -18.25
CA TYR A 208 1.92 1.38 -18.72
C TYR A 208 0.58 0.67 -18.68
N ALA A 209 -0.52 1.36 -18.34
CA ALA A 209 -1.83 0.73 -18.19
C ALA A 209 -2.36 0.15 -19.52
N HIS A 210 -1.94 0.71 -20.64
CA HIS A 210 -2.28 0.25 -21.99
C HIS A 210 -1.41 -0.92 -22.47
N VAL A 211 -0.36 -1.27 -21.72
CA VAL A 211 0.58 -2.32 -22.13
C VAL A 211 0.09 -3.67 -21.62
N SER A 212 -0.07 -4.62 -22.53
CA SER A 212 -0.58 -5.95 -22.22
C SER A 212 0.27 -6.67 -21.16
N GLY A 213 -0.39 -7.25 -20.16
CA GLY A 213 0.26 -7.98 -19.07
C GLY A 213 0.74 -7.09 -17.91
N ALA A 214 0.83 -5.76 -18.09
CA ALA A 214 1.24 -4.87 -17.00
C ALA A 214 0.21 -4.92 -15.86
N LEU A 215 -1.06 -4.66 -16.16
CA LEU A 215 -2.14 -4.67 -15.16
C LEU A 215 -2.21 -6.00 -14.42
N GLU A 216 -2.16 -7.11 -15.15
CA GLU A 216 -2.21 -8.46 -14.62
C GLU A 216 -1.00 -8.76 -13.74
N LEU A 217 0.21 -8.38 -14.15
CA LEU A 217 1.39 -8.52 -13.30
C LEU A 217 1.23 -7.78 -11.98
N GLY A 218 0.78 -6.53 -12.02
CA GLY A 218 0.52 -5.74 -10.81
C GLY A 218 -0.55 -6.37 -9.92
N ALA A 219 -1.63 -6.88 -10.52
CA ALA A 219 -2.70 -7.57 -9.82
C ALA A 219 -2.24 -8.89 -9.19
N ALA A 220 -1.34 -9.63 -9.85
CA ALA A 220 -0.73 -10.86 -9.33
C ALA A 220 0.20 -10.55 -8.14
N LEU A 221 1.02 -9.50 -8.23
CA LEU A 221 1.85 -9.05 -7.12
C LEU A 221 1.02 -8.55 -5.93
N ALA A 222 -0.11 -7.89 -6.18
CA ALA A 222 -1.06 -7.51 -5.13
C ALA A 222 -1.69 -8.75 -4.46
N LEU A 223 -1.99 -9.79 -5.24
CA LEU A 223 -2.45 -11.08 -4.69
C LEU A 223 -1.35 -11.78 -3.88
N CYS A 224 -0.08 -11.72 -4.29
CA CYS A 224 1.04 -12.21 -3.48
C CYS A 224 1.12 -11.53 -2.11
N GLN A 225 0.85 -10.22 -2.01
CA GLN A 225 0.79 -9.52 -0.73
C GLN A 225 -0.33 -10.07 0.16
N ASP A 226 -1.53 -10.27 -0.40
CA ASP A 226 -2.66 -10.85 0.33
C ASP A 226 -2.37 -12.29 0.78
N MET A 227 -1.82 -13.13 -0.10
CA MET A 227 -1.42 -14.50 0.21
C MET A 227 -0.41 -14.55 1.35
N ARG A 228 0.65 -13.73 1.29
CA ARG A 228 1.66 -13.65 2.36
C ARG A 228 1.03 -13.25 3.69
N ASN A 229 0.15 -12.25 3.69
CA ASN A 229 -0.50 -11.78 4.91
C ASN A 229 -1.48 -12.80 5.48
N ILE A 230 -2.20 -13.53 4.63
CA ILE A 230 -3.06 -14.65 5.05
C ILE A 230 -2.22 -15.76 5.68
N ILE A 231 -1.07 -16.10 5.11
CA ILE A 231 -0.16 -17.11 5.67
C ILE A 231 0.33 -16.67 7.06
N LEU A 232 0.80 -15.42 7.20
CA LEU A 232 1.25 -14.88 8.49
C LEU A 232 0.12 -14.89 9.54
N ALA A 233 -1.07 -14.41 9.19
CA ALA A 233 -2.23 -14.39 10.07
C ALA A 233 -2.72 -15.80 10.46
N SER A 234 -2.47 -16.80 9.61
CA SER A 234 -2.82 -18.19 9.89
C SER A 234 -1.86 -18.82 10.91
N ILE A 235 -0.59 -18.44 10.88
CA ILE A 235 0.45 -18.93 11.79
C ILE A 235 0.35 -18.26 13.16
N GLU A 236 -0.02 -16.98 13.23
CA GLU A 236 -0.14 -16.26 14.49
C GLU A 236 -1.30 -16.78 15.37
N GLN A 237 -1.06 -16.87 16.68
CA GLN A 237 -2.11 -17.12 17.68
C GLN A 237 -2.80 -15.81 18.05
N GLY A 238 -4.13 -15.77 17.97
CA GLY A 238 -4.90 -14.57 18.26
C GLY A 238 -6.39 -14.77 18.07
N THR A 239 -7.18 -13.80 18.52
CA THR A 239 -8.64 -13.82 18.34
C THR A 239 -9.02 -13.66 16.87
N ALA A 240 -10.23 -14.08 16.49
CA ALA A 240 -10.72 -13.94 15.12
C ALA A 240 -10.66 -12.47 14.61
N ALA A 241 -10.95 -11.50 15.49
CA ALA A 241 -10.85 -10.09 15.16
C ALA A 241 -9.39 -9.66 14.88
N GLN A 242 -8.42 -10.20 15.60
CA GLN A 242 -7.00 -9.89 15.39
C GLN A 242 -6.48 -10.48 14.09
N LYS A 243 -6.86 -11.73 13.79
CA LYS A 243 -6.53 -12.37 12.50
C LYS A 243 -7.17 -11.64 11.31
N ASN A 244 -8.40 -11.16 11.48
CA ASN A 244 -9.06 -10.37 10.44
C ASN A 244 -8.41 -9.00 10.21
N ARG A 245 -7.84 -8.36 11.24
CA ARG A 245 -7.08 -7.10 11.08
C ARG A 245 -5.79 -7.28 10.29
N GLN A 246 -5.22 -8.48 10.29
CA GLN A 246 -4.02 -8.82 9.53
C GLN A 246 -4.31 -9.25 8.09
N ARG A 247 -5.55 -9.60 7.78
CA ARG A 247 -5.98 -9.81 6.40
C ARG A 247 -5.94 -8.48 5.67
N SER A 248 -5.27 -8.47 4.52
CA SER A 248 -5.26 -7.34 3.60
C SER A 248 -6.19 -7.60 2.42
N GLU A 249 -6.60 -6.52 1.76
CA GLU A 249 -7.36 -6.55 0.50
C GLU A 249 -6.58 -5.81 -0.61
N PHE A 250 -5.28 -6.08 -0.74
CA PHE A 250 -4.43 -5.41 -1.71
C PHE A 250 -4.88 -5.68 -3.14
N HIS A 251 -5.19 -6.93 -3.49
CA HIS A 251 -5.64 -7.30 -4.83
C HIS A 251 -6.93 -6.57 -5.22
N ARG A 252 -7.95 -6.64 -4.35
CA ARG A 252 -9.23 -5.95 -4.57
C ARG A 252 -9.06 -4.44 -4.70
N SER A 253 -8.21 -3.86 -3.85
CA SER A 253 -7.93 -2.42 -3.88
C SER A 253 -7.22 -2.02 -5.17
N PHE A 254 -6.22 -2.79 -5.60
CA PHE A 254 -5.44 -2.57 -6.81
C PHE A 254 -6.30 -2.67 -8.07
N THR A 255 -7.11 -3.74 -8.20
CA THR A 255 -7.98 -3.95 -9.38
C THR A 255 -9.08 -2.90 -9.44
N ARG A 256 -9.76 -2.59 -8.32
CA ARG A 256 -10.78 -1.52 -8.28
C ARG A 256 -10.21 -0.17 -8.70
N ARG A 257 -9.01 0.18 -8.21
CA ARG A 257 -8.36 1.45 -8.53
C ARG A 257 -7.84 1.54 -9.96
N SER A 258 -7.47 0.40 -10.56
CA SER A 258 -7.08 0.32 -11.97
C SER A 258 -8.30 0.36 -12.89
N ALA A 259 -9.38 -0.32 -12.52
CA ALA A 259 -10.67 -0.27 -13.20
C ALA A 259 -11.26 1.15 -13.21
N ALA A 260 -11.04 1.91 -12.14
CA ALA A 260 -11.42 3.31 -12.09
C ALA A 260 -10.69 4.20 -13.12
N MET A 261 -9.58 3.73 -13.69
CA MET A 261 -8.91 4.37 -14.83
C MET A 261 -9.36 3.82 -16.20
N GLY A 262 -10.31 2.88 -16.22
CA GLY A 262 -10.80 2.21 -17.44
C GLY A 262 -10.08 0.91 -17.81
N TYR A 263 -9.20 0.38 -16.96
CA TYR A 263 -8.43 -0.83 -17.25
C TYR A 263 -8.87 -2.01 -16.39
N MET A 264 -9.24 -3.11 -17.05
CA MET A 264 -9.69 -4.35 -16.39
C MET A 264 -8.72 -5.48 -16.69
N VAL A 265 -8.55 -6.36 -15.69
CA VAL A 265 -7.75 -7.58 -15.83
C VAL A 265 -8.36 -8.43 -16.95
N ASN A 266 -7.54 -8.80 -17.91
CA ASN A 266 -7.95 -9.71 -18.97
C ASN A 266 -8.05 -11.14 -18.39
N PRO A 267 -9.26 -11.74 -18.35
CA PRO A 267 -9.46 -13.07 -17.77
C PRO A 267 -8.76 -14.18 -18.54
N ASP A 268 -8.43 -13.97 -19.81
CA ASP A 268 -7.85 -15.02 -20.67
C ASP A 268 -6.35 -15.21 -20.39
N ILE A 269 -5.62 -14.14 -20.07
CA ILE A 269 -4.18 -14.20 -19.76
C ILE A 269 -3.91 -14.29 -18.25
N TRP A 270 -4.88 -13.91 -17.43
CA TRP A 270 -4.75 -13.81 -15.98
C TRP A 270 -4.31 -15.13 -15.30
N PRO A 271 -4.93 -16.30 -15.57
CA PRO A 271 -4.55 -17.56 -14.93
C PRO A 271 -3.09 -17.93 -15.20
N TYR A 272 -2.60 -17.64 -16.40
CA TYR A 272 -1.23 -17.94 -16.83
C TYR A 272 -0.20 -17.05 -16.14
N ILE A 273 -0.48 -15.75 -16.05
CA ILE A 273 0.37 -14.81 -15.31
C ILE A 273 0.37 -15.17 -13.82
N CYS A 274 -0.78 -15.52 -13.25
CA CYS A 274 -0.86 -16.01 -11.89
C CYS A 274 -0.02 -17.25 -11.67
N ALA A 275 -0.15 -18.28 -12.53
CA ALA A 275 0.58 -19.53 -12.39
C ALA A 275 2.09 -19.30 -12.34
N GLU A 276 2.64 -18.46 -13.23
CA GLU A 276 4.08 -18.18 -13.23
C GLU A 276 4.50 -17.27 -12.07
N VAL A 277 3.89 -16.08 -11.98
CA VAL A 277 4.33 -15.03 -11.05
C VAL A 277 4.13 -15.46 -9.60
N ILE A 278 2.95 -16.01 -9.27
CA ILE A 278 2.63 -16.39 -7.90
C ILE A 278 3.50 -17.57 -7.47
N THR A 279 3.73 -18.56 -8.33
CA THR A 279 4.59 -19.71 -7.99
C THR A 279 6.00 -19.25 -7.67
N LEU A 280 6.59 -18.40 -8.53
CA LEU A 280 7.93 -17.87 -8.31
C LEU A 280 8.03 -17.00 -7.06
N CYS A 281 7.09 -16.09 -6.87
CA CYS A 281 7.06 -15.18 -5.72
C CYS A 281 6.78 -15.91 -4.41
N ALA A 282 5.80 -16.82 -4.36
CA ALA A 282 5.40 -17.54 -3.16
C ALA A 282 6.51 -18.46 -2.62
N ALA A 283 7.32 -19.05 -3.50
CA ALA A 283 8.51 -19.80 -3.11
C ALA A 283 9.57 -18.94 -2.40
N ASN A 284 9.48 -17.61 -2.53
CA ASN A 284 10.46 -16.64 -2.03
C ASN A 284 9.84 -15.61 -1.07
N PHE A 285 8.66 -15.88 -0.51
CA PHE A 285 8.09 -15.01 0.52
C PHE A 285 9.00 -14.94 1.75
N SER A 286 9.26 -13.72 2.21
CA SER A 286 9.96 -13.49 3.47
C SER A 286 8.95 -13.48 4.61
N TYR A 287 9.02 -14.47 5.50
CA TYR A 287 8.19 -14.55 6.70
C TYR A 287 8.90 -14.00 7.96
N ARG A 288 10.15 -13.53 7.84
CA ARG A 288 10.93 -13.04 8.98
C ARG A 288 10.54 -11.61 9.36
N SER A 289 10.10 -11.42 10.60
CA SER A 289 10.77 -10.60 11.64
C SER A 289 9.75 -10.28 12.74
N GLN A 290 9.63 -11.18 13.70
CA GLN A 290 8.77 -10.94 14.83
C GLN A 290 9.53 -11.37 16.09
N LEU A 291 9.45 -10.54 17.12
CA LEU A 291 9.86 -10.89 18.49
C LEU A 291 9.32 -12.29 18.78
N ASP A 292 10.11 -13.18 19.38
CA ASP A 292 9.61 -14.51 19.71
C ASP A 292 8.36 -14.39 20.61
N ASP A 293 7.43 -15.33 20.46
CA ASP A 293 6.11 -15.22 21.08
C ASP A 293 6.17 -15.10 22.61
N LYS A 294 7.19 -15.68 23.25
CA LYS A 294 7.36 -15.57 24.71
C LYS A 294 7.75 -14.15 25.10
N THR A 295 8.70 -13.55 24.40
CA THR A 295 9.11 -12.17 24.65
C THR A 295 7.97 -11.20 24.34
N ARG A 296 7.20 -11.42 23.26
CA ARG A 296 6.03 -10.57 22.94
C ARG A 296 4.96 -10.66 24.03
N GLN A 297 4.58 -11.86 24.45
CA GLN A 297 3.54 -12.05 25.48
C GLN A 297 3.97 -11.45 26.82
N PHE A 298 5.24 -11.62 27.20
CA PHE A 298 5.78 -11.02 28.42
C PHE A 298 5.74 -9.49 28.38
N ALA A 299 6.21 -8.88 27.28
CA ALA A 299 6.18 -7.43 27.11
C ALA A 299 4.74 -6.89 27.06
N GLN A 300 3.83 -7.54 26.33
CA GLN A 300 2.42 -7.14 26.24
C GLN A 300 1.75 -7.16 27.62
N LYS A 301 2.01 -8.19 28.44
CA LYS A 301 1.43 -8.28 29.78
C LYS A 301 1.87 -7.12 30.70
N ILE A 302 3.09 -6.64 30.55
CA ILE A 302 3.60 -5.47 31.29
C ILE A 302 2.83 -4.21 30.86
N ILE A 303 2.64 -4.02 29.55
CA ILE A 303 1.89 -2.89 28.98
C ILE A 303 0.43 -2.93 29.45
N ASP A 304 -0.23 -4.09 29.34
CA ASP A 304 -1.64 -4.26 29.70
C ASP A 304 -1.88 -3.87 31.17
N ASN A 305 -1.05 -4.36 32.09
CA ASN A 305 -1.14 -4.05 33.51
C ASN A 305 -0.91 -2.56 33.78
N ALA A 306 0.04 -1.92 33.09
CA ALA A 306 0.34 -0.51 33.27
C ALA A 306 -0.80 0.39 32.75
N VAL A 307 -1.33 0.11 31.55
CA VAL A 307 -2.41 0.90 30.95
C VAL A 307 -3.70 0.78 31.75
N GLN A 308 -4.06 -0.43 32.21
CA GLN A 308 -5.26 -0.65 33.03
C GLN A 308 -5.19 0.00 34.41
N ALA A 309 -3.99 0.13 34.98
CA ALA A 309 -3.80 0.83 36.26
C ALA A 309 -3.96 2.35 36.11
N MET A 310 -3.67 2.91 34.92
CA MET A 310 -3.63 4.36 34.69
C MET A 310 -4.83 4.90 33.91
N SER A 311 -5.55 4.09 33.16
CA SER A 311 -6.65 4.54 32.30
C SER A 311 -7.67 3.42 32.03
N LYS A 312 -8.85 3.82 31.55
CA LYS A 312 -9.86 2.88 31.02
C LYS A 312 -9.65 2.56 29.54
N ASN A 313 -8.56 3.02 28.92
CA ASN A 313 -8.33 2.83 27.49
C ASN A 313 -7.86 1.41 27.18
N ALA A 314 -8.09 0.96 25.95
CA ALA A 314 -7.56 -0.32 25.49
C ALA A 314 -6.02 -0.24 25.34
N PRO A 315 -5.24 -1.17 25.93
CA PRO A 315 -3.80 -1.21 25.73
C PRO A 315 -3.43 -1.41 24.27
N GLU A 316 -2.45 -0.64 23.78
CA GLU A 316 -1.90 -0.86 22.44
C GLU A 316 -0.99 -2.09 22.41
N LYS A 317 -0.87 -2.70 21.22
CA LYS A 317 -0.04 -3.88 21.01
C LYS A 317 1.38 -3.51 20.62
N ILE A 318 2.36 -4.26 21.16
CA ILE A 318 3.76 -4.30 20.71
C ILE A 318 3.93 -5.15 19.45
#